data_AF-A0A944F6B1-F1
#
_entry.id   AF-A0A944F6B1-F1
#
_cell.length_a   1.000
_cell.length_b   1.000
_cell.length_c   1.000
_cell.angle_alpha   90.00
_cell.angle_beta   90.00
_cell.angle_gamma   90.00
#
_symmetry.space_group_name_H-M   'P 1'
#
loop_
_entity.id
_entity.type
_entity.pdbx_description
1 polymer ?
#
loop_
_entity_poly.entity_id
_entity_poly.type
_entity_poly.pdbx_seq_one_letter_code
_entity_poly.pdbx_strand_id
1 'polypeptide(L)'
;MKKLRSALAVGAMTLALGGLLAPAASAGTMTQDAPRAETGIQRTWHATVQCQIVRISDNNVVKVERADGTGNTQEKAVQDAARNVPVPQGHYKRHCDTKRIW
;
A
#
# COMPACT_ATOMS: atom_id res chain seq x y z
N MET A 1 -7.80 -40.02 -5.26
CA MET A 1 -6.89 -40.78 -4.36
C MET A 1 -6.28 -39.83 -3.33
N LYS A 2 -6.32 -40.22 -2.04
CA LYS A 2 -5.51 -39.78 -0.87
C LYS A 2 -4.44 -38.71 -1.15
N LYS A 3 -4.31 -37.63 -0.36
CA LYS A 3 -3.95 -37.68 1.08
C LYS A 3 -4.47 -36.45 1.85
N LEU A 4 -5.32 -36.71 2.85
CA LEU A 4 -5.46 -35.93 4.08
C LEU A 4 -4.30 -36.26 5.03
N ARG A 5 -3.93 -35.31 5.90
CA ARG A 5 -3.25 -35.41 7.23
C ARG A 5 -2.28 -34.23 7.38
N SER A 6 -2.24 -33.42 8.43
CA SER A 6 -2.82 -33.52 9.77
C SER A 6 -2.94 -32.11 10.35
N ALA A 7 -4.14 -31.73 10.81
CA ALA A 7 -4.29 -30.66 11.80
C ALA A 7 -4.01 -31.30 13.17
N LEU A 8 -3.00 -30.80 13.88
CA LEU A 8 -2.66 -31.27 15.21
C LEU A 8 -3.76 -30.87 16.19
N ALA A 9 -4.29 -31.91 16.83
CA ALA A 9 -5.40 -31.89 17.74
C ALA A 9 -5.00 -31.35 19.12
N VAL A 10 -5.91 -30.54 19.67
CA VAL A 10 -6.50 -30.70 21.00
C VAL A 10 -5.54 -30.71 22.18
N GLY A 11 -5.41 -29.50 22.74
CA GLY A 11 -5.54 -29.18 24.17
C GLY A 11 -5.44 -30.33 25.15
N ALA A 12 -4.25 -30.49 25.73
CA ALA A 12 -4.07 -31.11 27.02
C ALA A 12 -4.00 -30.00 28.08
N MET A 13 -5.00 -29.88 28.95
CA MET A 13 -4.79 -29.29 30.26
C MET A 13 -5.66 -30.02 31.27
N THR A 14 -5.02 -31.01 31.88
CA THR A 14 -5.45 -31.70 33.10
C THR A 14 -5.55 -30.71 34.25
N LEU A 15 -6.77 -30.58 34.79
CA LEU A 15 -7.06 -29.91 36.06
C LEU A 15 -6.36 -30.67 37.20
N ALA A 16 -5.28 -30.09 37.72
CA ALA A 16 -4.68 -30.53 38.98
C ALA A 16 -5.06 -29.52 40.08
N LEU A 17 -5.87 -29.98 41.03
CA LEU A 17 -6.12 -29.32 42.30
C LEU A 17 -4.81 -29.15 43.06
N GLY A 18 -4.45 -27.91 43.39
CA GLY A 18 -3.34 -27.63 44.28
C GLY A 18 -3.26 -26.16 44.69
N GLY A 19 -3.49 -25.90 45.98
CA GLY A 19 -2.89 -24.78 46.72
C GLY A 19 -3.36 -23.37 46.39
N LEU A 20 -4.12 -22.76 47.31
CA LEU A 20 -4.33 -21.32 47.38
C LEU A 20 -3.00 -20.56 47.52
N LEU A 21 -2.58 -19.87 46.45
CA LEU A 21 -1.73 -18.67 46.53
C LEU A 21 -2.27 -17.68 45.50
N ALA A 22 -3.12 -16.75 45.95
CA ALA A 22 -3.63 -15.67 45.12
C ALA A 22 -2.49 -14.69 44.78
N PRO A 23 -2.17 -14.44 43.50
CA PRO A 23 -1.35 -13.30 43.14
C PRO A 23 -2.19 -12.04 43.36
N ALA A 24 -1.74 -11.14 44.23
CA ALA A 24 -2.32 -9.81 44.35
C ALA A 24 -2.10 -9.09 43.00
N ALA A 25 -3.13 -9.07 42.16
CA ALA A 25 -3.13 -8.28 40.94
C ALA A 25 -3.24 -6.80 41.34
N SER A 26 -2.12 -6.10 41.37
CA SER A 26 -2.09 -4.65 41.41
C SER A 26 -2.74 -4.13 40.11
N ALA A 27 -3.99 -3.69 40.20
CA ALA A 27 -4.67 -2.97 39.14
C ALA A 27 -3.99 -1.59 38.99
N GLY A 28 -2.91 -1.54 38.21
CA GLY A 28 -2.35 -0.29 37.74
C GLY A 28 -3.37 0.36 36.82
N THR A 29 -3.90 1.51 37.22
CA THR A 29 -4.72 2.37 36.37
C THR A 29 -3.86 2.83 35.20
N MET A 30 -3.97 2.14 34.07
CA MET A 30 -3.43 2.63 32.80
C MET A 30 -4.30 3.82 32.38
N THR A 31 -3.82 5.03 32.62
CA THR A 31 -4.34 6.23 31.99
C THR A 31 -4.03 6.11 30.50
N GLN A 32 -4.97 5.57 29.75
CA GLN A 32 -4.85 5.48 28.30
C GLN A 32 -5.09 6.89 27.77
N ASP A 33 -4.01 7.62 27.46
CA ASP A 33 -4.09 8.90 26.77
C ASP A 33 -4.98 8.73 25.53
N ALA A 34 -6.05 9.53 25.47
CA ALA A 34 -6.97 9.50 24.35
C ALA A 34 -6.17 9.83 23.07
N PRO A 35 -6.35 9.07 21.97
CA PRO A 35 -5.61 9.33 20.74
C PRO A 35 -5.92 10.74 20.28
N ARG A 36 -4.91 11.61 20.36
CA ARG A 36 -4.96 12.97 19.85
C ARG A 36 -5.08 12.87 18.33
N ALA A 37 -6.27 13.12 17.80
CA ALA A 37 -6.49 13.21 16.37
C ALA A 37 -5.71 14.42 15.84
N GLU A 38 -4.49 14.18 15.34
CA GLU A 38 -3.76 15.18 14.59
C GLU A 38 -4.47 15.36 13.24
N THR A 39 -5.35 16.34 13.14
CA THR A 39 -5.81 16.88 11.86
C THR A 39 -4.62 17.57 11.18
N GLY A 40 -3.71 16.78 10.61
CA GLY A 40 -2.61 17.26 9.80
C GLY A 40 -3.13 17.73 8.45
N ILE A 41 -2.80 18.96 8.05
CA ILE A 41 -2.99 19.43 6.68
C ILE A 41 -2.15 18.53 5.78
N GLN A 42 -2.79 17.61 5.06
CA GLN A 42 -2.10 16.76 4.10
C GLN A 42 -1.68 17.63 2.92
N ARG A 43 -0.36 17.83 2.74
CA ARG A 43 0.18 18.49 1.56
C ARG A 43 -0.23 17.69 0.33
N THR A 44 -0.81 18.36 -0.65
CA THR A 44 -1.10 17.78 -1.97
C THR A 44 0.04 18.15 -2.90
N TRP A 45 0.67 17.14 -3.46
CA TRP A 45 1.68 17.25 -4.50
C TRP A 45 1.04 17.06 -5.86
N HIS A 46 1.58 17.75 -6.84
CA HIS A 46 1.24 17.62 -8.24
C HIS A 46 2.49 17.25 -9.03
N ALA A 47 2.33 16.41 -10.06
CA ALA A 47 3.42 16.05 -10.95
C ALA A 47 2.94 15.95 -12.40
N THR A 48 3.82 16.29 -13.33
CA THR A 48 3.63 16.07 -14.77
C THR A 48 4.65 15.05 -15.25
N VAL A 49 4.18 13.98 -15.90
CA VAL A 49 5.02 12.96 -16.54
C VAL A 49 4.82 13.00 -18.05
N GLN A 50 5.90 12.76 -18.78
CA GLN A 50 5.86 12.58 -20.23
C GLN A 50 6.38 11.19 -20.60
N CYS A 51 5.61 10.43 -21.38
CA CYS A 51 5.99 9.10 -21.85
C CYS A 51 5.96 9.00 -23.37
N GLN A 52 6.81 8.16 -23.94
CA GLN A 52 6.66 7.71 -25.32
C GLN A 52 5.53 6.67 -25.41
N ILE A 53 4.67 6.82 -26.39
CA ILE A 53 3.66 5.81 -26.75
C ILE A 53 4.22 4.99 -27.90
N VAL A 54 4.36 3.69 -27.66
CA VAL A 54 4.97 2.74 -28.59
C VAL A 54 3.91 1.77 -29.06
N ARG A 55 3.83 1.56 -30.37
CA ARG A 55 2.94 0.57 -30.96
C ARG A 55 3.51 -0.84 -30.80
N ILE A 56 2.69 -1.79 -30.36
CA ILE A 56 3.13 -3.15 -30.04
C ILE A 56 3.57 -3.91 -31.30
N SER A 57 2.91 -3.70 -32.44
CA SER A 57 3.14 -4.49 -33.66
C SER A 57 4.54 -4.37 -34.25
N ASP A 58 5.15 -3.19 -34.18
CA ASP A 58 6.42 -2.86 -34.83
C ASP A 58 7.41 -2.14 -33.89
N ASN A 59 7.06 -2.04 -32.60
CA ASN A 59 7.88 -1.43 -31.56
C ASN A 59 8.29 0.03 -31.86
N ASN A 60 7.51 0.71 -32.71
CA ASN A 60 7.78 2.08 -33.15
C ASN A 60 7.12 3.10 -32.22
N VAL A 61 7.84 4.19 -31.93
CA VAL A 61 7.31 5.33 -31.16
C VAL A 61 6.38 6.12 -32.06
N VAL A 62 5.09 6.13 -31.73
CA VAL A 62 4.07 6.83 -32.53
C VAL A 62 3.87 8.28 -32.09
N LYS A 63 4.02 8.55 -30.79
CA LYS A 63 3.89 9.90 -30.22
C LYS A 63 4.47 9.96 -28.82
N VAL A 64 4.55 11.17 -28.28
CA VAL A 64 4.92 11.41 -26.89
C VAL A 64 3.74 12.08 -26.20
N GLU A 65 3.27 11.49 -25.11
CA GLU A 65 2.09 11.93 -24.36
C GLU A 65 2.46 12.42 -22.97
N ARG A 66 1.68 13.37 -22.48
CA ARG A 66 1.83 13.95 -21.14
C ARG A 66 0.56 13.77 -20.33
N ALA A 67 0.72 13.57 -19.03
CA ALA A 67 -0.37 13.62 -18.09
C ALA A 67 0.09 14.15 -16.75
N ASP A 68 -0.87 14.72 -16.04
CA ASP A 68 -0.70 15.22 -14.69
C ASP A 68 -1.28 14.21 -13.69
N GLY A 69 -0.78 14.28 -12.47
CA GLY A 69 -1.26 13.46 -11.37
C GLY A 69 -1.05 14.14 -10.04
N THR A 70 -1.73 13.61 -9.03
CA THR A 70 -1.73 14.17 -7.69
C THR A 70 -1.48 13.10 -6.64
N GLY A 71 -0.98 13.51 -5.48
CA GLY A 71 -0.74 12.59 -4.37
C GLY A 71 -0.39 13.32 -3.08
N ASN A 72 -0.52 12.61 -1.96
CA ASN A 72 -0.09 13.12 -0.66
C ASN A 72 1.45 12.99 -0.45
N THR A 73 2.16 12.37 -1.39
CA THR A 73 3.62 12.40 -1.51
C THR A 73 4.03 12.68 -2.96
N GLN A 74 5.28 13.10 -3.17
CA GLN A 74 5.83 13.32 -4.52
C GLN A 74 5.76 12.04 -5.37
N GLU A 75 6.12 10.90 -4.78
CA GLU A 75 6.11 9.60 -5.46
C GLU A 75 4.70 9.20 -5.87
N LYS A 76 3.71 9.46 -5.01
CA LYS A 76 2.31 9.19 -5.32
C LYS A 76 1.82 10.06 -6.48
N ALA A 77 2.17 11.35 -6.49
CA ALA A 77 1.83 12.26 -7.59
C ALA A 77 2.46 11.82 -8.91
N VAL A 78 3.74 11.42 -8.91
CA VAL A 78 4.43 10.92 -10.12
C VAL A 78 3.82 9.60 -10.61
N GLN A 79 3.53 8.66 -9.69
CA GLN A 79 2.89 7.39 -10.05
C GLN A 79 1.48 7.61 -10.60
N ASP A 80 0.74 8.56 -10.04
CA ASP A 80 -0.57 8.95 -10.53
C ASP A 80 -0.49 9.55 -11.93
N ALA A 81 0.42 10.51 -12.14
CA ALA A 81 0.65 11.12 -13.44
C ALA A 81 0.99 10.07 -14.50
N ALA A 82 1.87 9.11 -14.17
CA ALA A 82 2.25 8.02 -15.06
C ALA A 82 1.09 7.04 -15.37
N ARG A 83 0.10 6.89 -14.49
CA ARG A 83 -1.11 6.09 -14.75
C ARG A 83 -2.10 6.84 -15.65
N ASN A 84 -2.18 8.16 -15.51
CA ASN A 84 -3.10 9.02 -16.24
C ASN A 84 -2.70 9.24 -17.70
N VAL A 85 -1.47 8.86 -18.10
CA VAL A 85 -1.03 8.95 -19.50
C VAL A 85 -1.93 8.09 -20.39
N PRO A 86 -2.62 8.68 -21.39
CA PRO A 86 -3.51 7.94 -22.25
C PRO A 86 -2.73 7.02 -23.19
N VAL A 87 -3.08 5.72 -23.17
CA VAL A 87 -2.48 4.71 -24.06
C VAL A 87 -3.59 4.10 -24.93
N PRO A 88 -3.61 4.35 -26.24
CA PRO A 88 -4.55 3.72 -27.15
C PRO A 88 -4.38 2.19 -27.17
N GLN A 89 -5.43 1.46 -27.55
CA GLN A 89 -5.34 0.00 -27.69
C GLN A 89 -4.23 -0.40 -28.68
N GLY A 90 -3.51 -1.49 -28.39
CA GLY A 90 -2.39 -1.95 -29.21
C GLY A 90 -1.08 -1.16 -29.01
N HIS A 91 -1.02 -0.32 -27.97
CA HIS A 91 0.16 0.46 -27.62
C HIS A 91 0.56 0.23 -26.15
N TYR A 92 1.78 0.63 -25.81
CA TYR A 92 2.27 0.67 -24.44
C TYR A 92 3.12 1.92 -24.20
N LYS A 93 3.34 2.27 -22.94
CA LYS A 93 4.18 3.40 -22.52
C LYS A 93 5.64 2.98 -22.34
N ARG A 94 6.58 3.80 -22.82
CA ARG A 94 8.03 3.62 -22.68
C ARG A 94 8.72 4.95 -22.36
N HIS A 95 9.89 4.92 -21.72
CA HIS A 95 10.70 6.10 -21.39
C HIS A 95 9.86 7.24 -20.78
N CYS A 96 9.21 6.95 -19.65
CA CYS A 96 8.44 7.93 -18.90
C CYS A 96 9.38 8.77 -18.03
N ASP A 97 9.43 10.07 -18.28
CA ASP A 97 10.21 11.01 -17.49
C ASP A 97 9.29 11.96 -16.73
N THR A 98 9.62 12.23 -15.47
CA THR A 98 9.02 13.33 -14.72
C THR A 98 9.53 14.66 -15.27
N LYS A 99 8.62 15.56 -15.65
CA LYS A 99 8.97 16.88 -16.20
C LYS A 99 8.82 18.00 -15.18
N ARG A 100 7.90 17.86 -14.23
CA ARG A 100 7.65 18.86 -13.18
C ARG A 100 7.03 18.21 -11.95
N ILE A 101 7.37 18.73 -10.77
CA ILE A 101 6.75 18.42 -9.47
C ILE A 101 6.54 19.76 -8.74
N TRP A 102 5.39 19.97 -8.10
CA TRP A 102 5.07 21.16 -7.30
C TRP A 102 4.08 20.87 -6.17
#